data_AF-A0A026WUQ5-F1
#
_entry.id   AF-A0A026WUQ5-F1
#
_cell.length_a   1.000
_cell.length_b   1.000
_cell.length_c   1.000
_cell.angle_alpha   90.00
_cell.angle_beta   90.00
_cell.angle_gamma   90.00
#
_symmetry.space_group_name_H-M   'P 1'
#
loop_
_entity.id
_entity.type
_entity.pdbx_description
1 polymer ?
#
loop_
_entity_poly.entity_id
_entity_poly.type
_entity_poly.pdbx_seq_one_letter_code
_entity_poly.pdbx_strand_id
1 'polypeptide(L)'
;MAPRSFVKRNAEAPQKTEENVGGGITDSNVLPTTDTSEKNGGTEEVFTAKSENKFKQFEEELEKDLGIPSWGLVAILIVVGVIILGICFCCIRRCCRKRRSKDGKKGLKGAVDLKSVQLLGSTYKDKVQPDMEELTDNAEEPDEAESKQSEVKLGRLQYKLEYDFNSNSLAVTVIQAEELPALDMGGTSDPYVKVYLLPDKKKKFETKVHRKTLNPVFNETFTFKAVPYADAMNKTLVFAIFDFDRFSKHDQIGEVKVPLCQIDLAQTIEEWRELQSVEGEGGQDNKLGDICFSLRYVPTAGKLTVVILEAKNLKKMDVGGLSDPYVKIALMQNGKRLKKKKTSIKKCTLNPYYNESFTFEVPFEQIQKVQLVVTVVDYDRIGTSEPIGKVVLGYNASGTELRHWSDMLASPRRPIAQWHTLKDPEDGDKKD
;
A
#
# COMPACT_ATOMS: atom_id res chain seq x y z
N MET A 1 -9.86 39.59 -52.70
CA MET A 1 -10.79 38.82 -53.55
C MET A 1 -11.04 37.46 -52.91
N ALA A 2 -12.30 37.06 -52.77
CA ALA A 2 -12.67 35.64 -52.91
C ALA A 2 -13.01 35.40 -54.41
N PRO A 3 -13.18 34.16 -54.92
CA PRO A 3 -14.46 33.45 -54.68
C PRO A 3 -14.47 31.89 -54.74
N ARG A 4 -15.45 31.28 -54.06
CA ARG A 4 -16.32 30.15 -54.53
C ARG A 4 -15.69 28.74 -54.82
N SER A 5 -16.44 27.63 -54.85
CA SER A 5 -17.75 27.26 -54.24
C SER A 5 -18.20 25.81 -54.55
N PHE A 6 -19.01 25.21 -53.64
CA PHE A 6 -20.06 24.19 -53.92
C PHE A 6 -19.57 22.83 -54.50
N VAL A 7 -20.36 21.76 -54.71
CA VAL A 7 -21.81 21.41 -54.56
C VAL A 7 -21.85 19.98 -53.96
N LYS A 8 -22.53 19.61 -52.85
CA LYS A 8 -23.98 19.45 -52.56
C LYS A 8 -24.74 18.39 -53.42
N ARG A 9 -25.29 17.37 -52.75
CA ARG A 9 -26.57 16.62 -52.97
C ARG A 9 -26.67 15.54 -51.86
N ASN A 10 -27.75 15.40 -51.07
CA ASN A 10 -29.13 14.97 -51.37
C ASN A 10 -29.22 13.47 -51.72
N ALA A 11 -30.16 12.66 -51.19
CA ALA A 11 -31.16 12.85 -50.11
C ALA A 11 -31.74 11.45 -49.69
N GLU A 12 -32.88 11.20 -49.00
CA GLU A 12 -34.03 12.00 -48.48
C GLU A 12 -34.72 11.20 -47.32
N ALA A 13 -35.97 11.56 -46.95
CA ALA A 13 -36.90 10.85 -46.03
C ALA A 13 -38.29 10.74 -46.73
N PRO A 14 -39.49 10.43 -46.12
CA PRO A 14 -39.84 10.17 -44.70
C PRO A 14 -40.99 9.13 -44.39
N GLN A 15 -41.30 8.99 -43.08
CA GLN A 15 -42.63 8.80 -42.42
C GLN A 15 -43.56 7.54 -42.54
N LYS A 16 -44.02 7.12 -41.33
CA LYS A 16 -45.38 6.72 -40.84
C LYS A 16 -46.31 5.76 -41.62
N THR A 17 -46.86 4.80 -40.86
CA THR A 17 -48.31 4.75 -40.48
C THR A 17 -48.54 3.92 -39.19
N GLU A 18 -49.66 4.16 -38.51
CA GLU A 18 -50.24 3.32 -37.43
C GLU A 18 -51.60 2.80 -37.90
N GLU A 19 -52.08 1.65 -37.41
CA GLU A 19 -53.53 1.39 -37.28
C GLU A 19 -53.85 0.25 -36.29
N ASN A 20 -55.11 0.15 -35.83
CA ASN A 20 -55.51 -0.62 -34.64
C ASN A 20 -57.01 -1.05 -34.67
N VAL A 21 -57.28 -2.36 -34.70
CA VAL A 21 -58.61 -3.03 -34.63
C VAL A 21 -58.42 -4.45 -34.06
N GLY A 22 -59.32 -5.12 -33.31
CA GLY A 22 -60.63 -4.75 -32.74
C GLY A 22 -61.68 -5.88 -32.84
N GLY A 23 -62.33 -6.27 -31.73
CA GLY A 23 -63.34 -7.37 -31.64
C GLY A 23 -62.76 -8.75 -31.30
N GLY A 24 -63.47 -9.74 -30.73
CA GLY A 24 -64.92 -9.89 -30.41
C GLY A 24 -65.60 -10.93 -31.34
N ILE A 25 -66.61 -11.74 -30.97
CA ILE A 25 -67.51 -11.90 -29.79
C ILE A 25 -68.24 -13.29 -29.93
N THR A 26 -68.94 -13.82 -28.90
CA THR A 26 -69.97 -14.93 -28.92
C THR A 26 -69.57 -16.38 -29.33
N ASP A 27 -70.36 -17.44 -29.07
CA ASP A 27 -71.08 -17.88 -27.84
C ASP A 27 -71.69 -19.30 -27.98
N SER A 28 -72.13 -19.86 -26.84
CA SER A 28 -73.20 -20.89 -26.60
C SER A 28 -73.63 -21.93 -27.66
N ASN A 29 -73.68 -23.22 -27.25
CA ASN A 29 -74.88 -24.10 -27.20
C ASN A 29 -74.46 -25.49 -26.62
N VAL A 30 -75.00 -26.06 -25.52
CA VAL A 30 -76.37 -26.41 -25.07
C VAL A 30 -76.74 -27.89 -25.37
N LEU A 31 -76.80 -28.68 -24.27
CA LEU A 31 -77.59 -29.89 -23.87
C LEU A 31 -78.32 -30.79 -24.93
N PRO A 32 -78.58 -32.09 -24.65
CA PRO A 32 -79.23 -32.58 -23.40
C PRO A 32 -78.74 -33.91 -22.76
N THR A 33 -79.34 -34.21 -21.61
CA THR A 33 -79.31 -35.43 -20.77
C THR A 33 -80.29 -36.52 -21.28
N THR A 34 -80.44 -37.76 -20.77
CA THR A 34 -80.06 -38.47 -19.50
C THR A 34 -79.36 -39.84 -19.83
N ASP A 35 -79.38 -41.00 -19.12
CA ASP A 35 -80.04 -41.52 -17.89
C ASP A 35 -79.40 -42.81 -17.27
N THR A 36 -79.91 -43.20 -16.08
CA THR A 36 -79.94 -44.53 -15.39
C THR A 36 -78.69 -45.41 -15.11
N SER A 37 -78.45 -45.55 -13.79
CA SER A 37 -78.18 -46.77 -13.00
C SER A 37 -76.87 -47.61 -13.10
N GLU A 38 -76.02 -47.39 -12.08
CA GLU A 38 -75.39 -48.37 -11.14
C GLU A 38 -74.37 -49.47 -11.55
N LYS A 39 -73.31 -49.52 -10.70
CA LYS A 39 -72.53 -50.69 -10.18
C LYS A 39 -71.37 -51.32 -11.00
N ASN A 40 -70.19 -50.74 -10.75
CA ASN A 40 -68.90 -51.38 -10.39
C ASN A 40 -68.39 -52.67 -11.10
N GLY A 41 -67.20 -52.55 -11.70
CA GLY A 41 -66.11 -53.52 -11.47
C GLY A 41 -65.36 -54.05 -12.72
N GLY A 42 -64.07 -53.72 -12.84
CA GLY A 42 -63.10 -54.49 -13.65
C GLY A 42 -62.61 -53.84 -14.96
N THR A 43 -61.68 -52.88 -14.89
CA THR A 43 -61.13 -52.20 -16.09
C THR A 43 -59.62 -51.89 -16.07
N GLU A 44 -58.82 -52.45 -15.14
CA GLU A 44 -57.36 -52.19 -15.11
C GLU A 44 -56.49 -53.26 -15.80
N GLU A 45 -56.85 -54.54 -15.78
CA GLU A 45 -55.96 -55.63 -16.24
C GLU A 45 -55.76 -55.71 -17.77
N VAL A 46 -56.63 -55.10 -18.57
CA VAL A 46 -56.62 -55.25 -20.04
C VAL A 46 -55.61 -54.32 -20.73
N PHE A 47 -55.26 -53.19 -20.11
CA PHE A 47 -54.42 -52.17 -20.75
C PHE A 47 -52.91 -52.45 -20.59
N THR A 48 -52.49 -53.03 -19.47
CA THR A 48 -51.09 -53.40 -19.18
C THR A 48 -50.61 -54.52 -20.10
N ALA A 49 -51.36 -55.62 -20.21
CA ALA A 49 -51.03 -56.76 -21.07
C ALA A 49 -50.87 -56.36 -22.55
N LYS A 50 -51.67 -55.39 -23.02
CA LYS A 50 -51.60 -54.86 -24.39
C LYS A 50 -50.39 -53.95 -24.64
N SER A 51 -49.81 -53.38 -23.58
CA SER A 51 -48.55 -52.63 -23.64
C SER A 51 -47.34 -53.57 -23.67
N GLU A 52 -47.30 -54.57 -22.80
CA GLU A 52 -46.18 -55.51 -22.71
C GLU A 52 -45.97 -56.32 -24.00
N ASN A 53 -47.06 -56.78 -24.63
CA ASN A 53 -46.97 -57.53 -25.88
C ASN A 53 -46.40 -56.70 -27.04
N LYS A 54 -46.67 -55.38 -27.07
CA LYS A 54 -46.03 -54.47 -28.04
C LYS A 54 -44.55 -54.26 -27.75
N PHE A 55 -44.16 -54.18 -26.48
CA PHE A 55 -42.76 -54.02 -26.10
C PHE A 55 -41.93 -55.23 -26.52
N LYS A 56 -42.42 -56.45 -26.23
CA LYS A 56 -41.76 -57.71 -26.60
C LYS A 56 -41.62 -57.89 -28.12
N GLN A 57 -42.64 -57.54 -28.91
CA GLN A 57 -42.52 -57.53 -30.38
C GLN A 57 -41.44 -56.56 -30.88
N PHE A 58 -41.29 -55.39 -30.25
CA PHE A 58 -40.29 -54.40 -30.63
C PHE A 58 -38.86 -54.80 -30.23
N GLU A 59 -38.70 -55.53 -29.11
CA GLU A 59 -37.41 -56.14 -28.74
C GLU A 59 -37.01 -57.25 -29.72
N GLU A 60 -37.94 -58.13 -30.10
CA GLU A 60 -37.69 -59.24 -31.06
C GLU A 60 -37.40 -58.74 -32.49
N GLU A 61 -37.99 -57.60 -32.89
CA GLU A 61 -37.68 -56.92 -34.16
C GLU A 61 -36.28 -56.27 -34.13
N LEU A 62 -35.89 -55.63 -33.02
CA LEU A 62 -34.57 -55.01 -32.84
C LEU A 62 -33.42 -56.03 -32.73
N GLU A 63 -33.62 -57.18 -32.08
CA GLU A 63 -32.59 -58.21 -31.94
C GLU A 63 -32.19 -58.79 -33.32
N LYS A 64 -33.12 -58.77 -34.28
CA LYS A 64 -33.00 -59.33 -35.62
C LYS A 64 -32.26 -58.42 -36.62
N ASP A 65 -32.51 -57.12 -36.58
CA ASP A 65 -31.86 -56.14 -37.48
C ASP A 65 -30.44 -55.74 -37.03
N LEU A 66 -30.14 -55.84 -35.72
CA LEU A 66 -28.85 -55.42 -35.16
C LEU A 66 -27.94 -56.58 -34.73
N GLY A 67 -28.45 -57.80 -34.55
CA GLY A 67 -27.67 -58.98 -34.17
C GLY A 67 -27.01 -58.89 -32.78
N ILE A 68 -27.47 -57.96 -31.95
CA ILE A 68 -26.99 -57.75 -30.57
C ILE A 68 -28.04 -58.33 -29.62
N PRO A 69 -27.69 -59.27 -28.72
CA PRO A 69 -28.65 -59.85 -27.81
C PRO A 69 -29.24 -58.79 -26.86
N SER A 70 -30.49 -59.00 -26.43
CA SER A 70 -31.29 -58.19 -25.51
C SER A 70 -30.52 -57.54 -24.36
N TRP A 71 -29.68 -58.29 -23.63
CA TRP A 71 -28.86 -57.74 -22.53
C TRP A 71 -27.85 -56.66 -23.01
N GLY A 72 -27.36 -56.77 -24.24
CA GLY A 72 -26.52 -55.79 -24.91
C GLY A 72 -27.28 -54.52 -25.30
N LEU A 73 -28.53 -54.64 -25.76
CA LEU A 73 -29.41 -53.48 -25.99
C LEU A 73 -29.68 -52.72 -24.68
N VAL A 74 -29.96 -53.44 -23.59
CA VAL A 74 -30.10 -52.85 -22.24
C VAL A 74 -28.80 -52.18 -21.78
N ALA A 75 -27.64 -52.81 -22.01
CA ALA A 75 -26.35 -52.20 -21.70
C ALA A 75 -26.08 -50.91 -22.51
N ILE A 76 -26.44 -50.88 -23.79
CA ILE A 76 -26.35 -49.68 -24.64
C ILE A 76 -27.28 -48.58 -24.12
N LEU A 77 -28.52 -48.90 -23.74
CA LEU A 77 -29.45 -47.93 -23.15
C LEU A 77 -28.94 -47.37 -21.81
N ILE A 78 -28.31 -48.19 -20.97
CA ILE A 78 -27.64 -47.74 -19.73
C ILE A 78 -26.47 -46.80 -20.05
N VAL A 79 -25.61 -47.15 -21.03
CA VAL A 79 -24.47 -46.30 -21.44
C VAL A 79 -24.96 -44.97 -22.03
N VAL A 80 -25.98 -44.99 -22.89
CA VAL A 80 -26.63 -43.79 -23.43
C VAL A 80 -27.26 -42.97 -22.30
N GLY A 81 -27.90 -43.61 -21.32
CA GLY A 81 -28.42 -42.95 -20.11
C GLY A 81 -27.32 -42.26 -19.29
N VAL A 82 -26.18 -42.93 -19.07
CA VAL A 82 -25.01 -42.35 -18.37
C VAL A 82 -24.38 -41.22 -19.19
N ILE A 83 -24.33 -41.32 -20.52
CA ILE A 83 -23.87 -40.24 -21.40
C ILE A 83 -24.83 -39.04 -21.35
N ILE A 84 -26.14 -39.26 -21.39
CA ILE A 84 -27.16 -38.21 -21.25
C ILE A 84 -27.08 -37.56 -19.87
N LEU A 85 -26.91 -38.33 -18.79
CA LEU A 85 -26.69 -37.81 -17.44
C LEU A 85 -25.36 -37.04 -17.33
N GLY A 86 -24.30 -37.50 -17.98
CA GLY A 86 -23.01 -36.82 -18.05
C GLY A 86 -23.07 -35.51 -18.84
N ILE A 87 -23.77 -35.50 -19.97
CA ILE A 87 -24.05 -34.30 -20.78
C ILE A 87 -24.95 -33.35 -19.99
N CYS A 88 -25.99 -33.85 -19.32
CA CYS A 88 -26.89 -33.06 -18.49
C CYS A 88 -26.12 -32.45 -17.30
N PHE A 89 -25.27 -33.22 -16.61
CA PHE A 89 -24.38 -32.72 -15.57
C PHE A 89 -23.37 -31.68 -16.11
N CYS A 90 -22.82 -31.88 -17.30
CA CYS A 90 -21.98 -30.89 -17.97
C CYS A 90 -22.76 -29.63 -18.36
N CYS A 91 -24.00 -29.74 -18.82
CA CYS A 91 -24.88 -28.62 -19.13
C CYS A 91 -25.30 -27.87 -17.86
N ILE A 92 -25.65 -28.57 -16.78
CA ILE A 92 -25.90 -27.99 -15.44
C ILE A 92 -24.64 -27.27 -14.96
N ARG A 93 -23.46 -27.91 -15.00
CA ARG A 93 -22.17 -27.33 -14.59
C ARG A 93 -21.79 -26.11 -15.46
N ARG A 94 -22.08 -26.13 -16.75
CA ARG A 94 -21.81 -25.01 -17.69
C ARG A 94 -22.83 -23.87 -17.53
N CYS A 95 -24.09 -24.17 -17.24
CA CYS A 95 -25.13 -23.18 -16.94
C CYS A 95 -24.92 -22.55 -15.56
N CYS A 96 -24.62 -23.32 -14.52
CA CYS A 96 -24.26 -22.80 -13.19
C CYS A 96 -22.99 -21.95 -13.24
N ARG A 97 -22.04 -22.27 -14.13
CA ARG A 97 -20.85 -21.43 -14.39
C ARG A 97 -21.14 -20.17 -15.20
N LYS A 98 -22.29 -20.09 -15.90
CA LYS A 98 -22.72 -18.90 -16.69
C LYS A 98 -23.82 -18.06 -16.00
N ARG A 99 -24.52 -18.61 -15.00
CA ARG A 99 -25.63 -17.95 -14.27
C ARG A 99 -25.27 -17.52 -12.85
N ARG A 100 -23.98 -17.28 -12.57
CA ARG A 100 -23.51 -16.58 -11.35
C ARG A 100 -23.60 -15.06 -11.48
N SER A 101 -24.66 -14.59 -12.17
CA SER A 101 -25.05 -13.20 -12.32
C SER A 101 -26.55 -13.09 -12.05
N LYS A 102 -26.91 -12.14 -11.18
CA LYS A 102 -28.26 -11.68 -10.83
C LYS A 102 -29.20 -12.67 -10.10
N ASP A 103 -29.12 -12.59 -8.77
CA ASP A 103 -30.21 -12.55 -7.77
C ASP A 103 -31.24 -13.70 -7.67
N GLY A 104 -31.54 -14.13 -6.43
CA GLY A 104 -32.53 -15.20 -6.24
C GLY A 104 -33.18 -15.37 -4.86
N LYS A 105 -32.49 -15.91 -3.84
CA LYS A 105 -32.94 -15.96 -2.43
C LYS A 105 -31.95 -16.61 -1.44
N LYS A 106 -32.21 -16.30 -0.15
CA LYS A 106 -31.84 -16.93 1.14
C LYS A 106 -31.05 -18.26 1.10
N GLY A 107 -30.15 -18.47 2.07
CA GLY A 107 -29.70 -19.85 2.36
C GLY A 107 -28.60 -20.00 3.40
N LEU A 108 -27.37 -19.57 3.09
CA LEU A 108 -26.23 -19.70 4.00
C LEU A 108 -25.18 -18.62 3.73
N LYS A 109 -25.14 -17.59 4.58
CA LYS A 109 -23.98 -16.71 4.71
C LYS A 109 -23.23 -17.12 5.96
N GLY A 110 -21.93 -17.33 5.85
CA GLY A 110 -21.03 -17.10 6.99
C GLY A 110 -21.17 -15.63 7.37
N ALA A 111 -21.87 -15.37 8.48
CA ALA A 111 -22.05 -14.02 8.98
C ALA A 111 -20.75 -13.60 9.66
N VAL A 112 -19.85 -13.00 8.88
CA VAL A 112 -18.75 -12.21 9.41
C VAL A 112 -19.36 -11.02 10.16
N ASP A 113 -19.57 -11.22 11.47
CA ASP A 113 -20.13 -10.20 12.35
C ASP A 113 -19.21 -8.97 12.33
N LEU A 114 -19.80 -7.80 12.20
CA LEU A 114 -19.05 -6.55 12.24
C LEU A 114 -18.37 -6.38 13.61
N LYS A 115 -18.99 -6.91 14.69
CA LYS A 115 -18.40 -6.94 16.02
C LYS A 115 -17.15 -7.81 16.11
N SER A 116 -17.10 -8.98 15.45
CA SER A 116 -15.91 -9.83 15.52
C SER A 116 -14.72 -9.26 14.73
N VAL A 117 -14.98 -8.51 13.65
CA VAL A 117 -13.97 -7.72 12.94
C VAL A 117 -13.47 -6.57 13.83
N GLN A 118 -14.38 -5.86 14.51
CA GLN A 118 -14.05 -4.71 15.34
C GLN A 118 -13.33 -5.11 16.64
N LEU A 119 -13.73 -6.23 17.25
CA LEU A 119 -13.03 -6.87 18.38
C LEU A 119 -11.64 -7.38 17.97
N LEU A 120 -11.48 -7.87 16.74
CA LEU A 120 -10.17 -8.19 16.18
C LEU A 120 -9.29 -6.93 16.03
N GLY A 121 -9.89 -5.79 15.72
CA GLY A 121 -9.23 -4.48 15.77
C GLY A 121 -8.82 -4.08 17.18
N SER A 122 -9.73 -4.09 18.17
CA SER A 122 -9.39 -3.70 19.54
C SER A 122 -8.27 -4.59 20.11
N THR A 123 -8.38 -5.92 19.96
CA THR A 123 -7.35 -6.86 20.44
C THR A 123 -5.98 -6.77 19.72
N TYR A 124 -5.81 -5.89 18.73
CA TYR A 124 -4.51 -5.44 18.24
C TYR A 124 -4.10 -4.07 18.80
N LYS A 125 -5.03 -3.15 19.02
CA LYS A 125 -4.79 -1.90 19.75
C LYS A 125 -4.26 -2.19 21.17
N ASP A 126 -4.88 -3.14 21.86
CA ASP A 126 -4.51 -3.59 23.21
C ASP A 126 -3.12 -4.25 23.27
N LYS A 127 -2.59 -4.71 22.12
CA LYS A 127 -1.22 -5.22 21.97
C LYS A 127 -0.19 -4.15 21.59
N VAL A 128 -0.64 -2.94 21.27
CA VAL A 128 0.20 -1.78 20.96
C VAL A 128 0.30 -0.84 22.18
N GLN A 129 -0.63 -0.94 23.13
CA GLN A 129 -0.59 -0.26 24.43
C GLN A 129 -1.06 -1.22 25.54
N PRO A 130 -0.15 -1.80 26.34
CA PRO A 130 -0.53 -2.42 27.60
C PRO A 130 -0.86 -1.34 28.65
N ASP A 131 -1.56 -1.78 29.71
CA ASP A 131 -1.76 -1.12 31.02
C ASP A 131 -1.77 0.42 31.11
N MET A 132 -2.98 1.01 31.02
CA MET A 132 -3.30 2.33 31.58
C MET A 132 -4.74 2.38 32.15
N GLU A 133 -5.19 1.30 32.79
CA GLU A 133 -6.52 1.16 33.42
C GLU A 133 -6.48 0.76 34.92
N GLU A 134 -5.42 1.16 35.64
CA GLU A 134 -5.46 1.25 37.12
C GLU A 134 -4.98 2.64 37.57
N LEU A 135 -5.90 3.61 37.60
CA LEU A 135 -5.86 4.86 38.42
C LEU A 135 -7.16 5.65 38.19
N THR A 136 -8.27 5.21 38.81
CA THR A 136 -9.45 6.06 38.98
C THR A 136 -9.30 6.95 40.23
N ASP A 137 -10.17 7.96 40.32
CA ASP A 137 -10.48 8.68 41.56
C ASP A 137 -9.37 9.57 42.13
N ASN A 138 -8.96 10.56 41.34
CA ASN A 138 -9.11 11.97 41.77
C ASN A 138 -9.47 12.83 40.54
N ALA A 139 -10.48 13.68 40.69
CA ALA A 139 -11.00 14.52 39.61
C ALA A 139 -10.83 16.00 39.94
N GLU A 140 -9.96 16.68 39.21
CA GLU A 140 -9.97 18.14 39.01
C GLU A 140 -10.00 18.41 37.50
N GLU A 141 -10.57 19.55 37.10
CA GLU A 141 -10.92 19.83 35.70
C GLU A 141 -9.71 20.20 34.83
N PRO A 142 -9.75 19.95 33.51
CA PRO A 142 -8.59 20.15 32.64
C PRO A 142 -8.38 21.62 32.26
N ASP A 143 -7.29 22.21 32.72
CA ASP A 143 -6.71 23.41 32.08
C ASP A 143 -6.25 23.08 30.64
N GLU A 144 -6.61 23.94 29.68
CA GLU A 144 -6.30 23.76 28.25
C GLU A 144 -4.82 24.04 27.93
N ALA A 145 -3.93 23.14 28.36
CA ALA A 145 -2.52 23.17 28.01
C ALA A 145 -2.28 22.62 26.58
N GLU A 146 -2.05 23.51 25.61
CA GLU A 146 -1.62 23.14 24.26
C GLU A 146 -0.44 22.17 24.28
N SER A 147 -0.52 21.07 23.52
CA SER A 147 0.57 20.09 23.38
C SER A 147 1.72 20.64 22.53
N LYS A 148 2.43 21.63 23.04
CA LYS A 148 3.68 22.13 22.45
C LYS A 148 4.72 21.03 22.53
N GLN A 149 5.08 20.48 21.37
CA GLN A 149 6.34 19.75 21.25
C GLN A 149 7.44 20.73 21.65
N SER A 150 8.13 20.44 22.76
CA SER A 150 9.31 21.18 23.16
C SER A 150 10.39 20.93 22.11
N GLU A 151 10.66 21.93 21.26
CA GLU A 151 11.81 21.91 20.36
C GLU A 151 13.06 21.69 21.21
N VAL A 152 13.73 20.55 21.00
CA VAL A 152 14.96 20.22 21.70
C VAL A 152 16.03 21.16 21.18
N LYS A 153 16.30 22.24 21.92
CA LYS A 153 17.42 23.14 21.65
C LYS A 153 18.73 22.35 21.72
N LEU A 154 19.48 22.37 20.62
CA LEU A 154 20.78 21.69 20.50
C LEU A 154 21.96 22.63 20.73
N GLY A 155 21.69 23.88 21.09
CA GLY A 155 22.66 24.94 21.27
C GLY A 155 23.00 25.70 19.99
N ARG A 156 24.08 26.48 20.06
CA ARG A 156 24.62 27.29 18.97
C ARG A 156 26.14 27.25 18.92
N LEU A 157 26.71 27.47 17.74
CA LEU A 157 28.14 27.50 17.47
C LEU A 157 28.55 28.85 16.91
N GLN A 158 29.62 29.44 17.46
CA GLN A 158 30.32 30.61 16.91
C GLN A 158 31.54 30.15 16.11
N TYR A 159 31.64 30.62 14.87
CA TYR A 159 32.79 30.36 14.02
C TYR A 159 33.22 31.61 13.26
N LYS A 160 34.47 31.59 12.78
CA LYS A 160 35.05 32.63 11.94
C LYS A 160 35.66 32.05 10.67
N LEU A 161 35.40 32.67 9.51
CA LEU A 161 35.91 32.27 8.19
C LEU A 161 36.75 33.40 7.59
N GLU A 162 37.92 33.04 7.05
CA GLU A 162 38.82 33.95 6.36
C GLU A 162 39.40 33.25 5.13
N TYR A 163 39.23 33.83 3.93
CA TYR A 163 39.75 33.25 2.68
C TYR A 163 40.94 34.06 2.17
N ASP A 164 42.07 33.39 1.96
CA ASP A 164 43.26 33.99 1.36
C ASP A 164 43.31 33.69 -0.14
N PHE A 165 43.06 34.73 -0.94
CA PHE A 165 43.15 34.72 -2.40
C PHE A 165 44.58 34.46 -2.92
N ASN A 166 45.61 34.80 -2.14
CA ASN A 166 47.00 34.65 -2.56
C ASN A 166 47.47 33.19 -2.45
N SER A 167 47.12 32.49 -1.36
CA SER A 167 47.44 31.05 -1.19
C SER A 167 46.34 30.10 -1.67
N ASN A 168 45.17 30.61 -2.08
CA ASN A 168 43.96 29.83 -2.37
C ASN A 168 43.64 28.85 -1.22
N SER A 169 43.49 29.41 -0.01
CA SER A 169 43.17 28.63 1.19
C SER A 169 42.10 29.28 2.05
N LEU A 170 41.26 28.43 2.64
CA LEU A 170 40.21 28.84 3.58
C LEU A 170 40.66 28.52 5.00
N ALA A 171 40.83 29.56 5.83
CA ALA A 171 40.99 29.43 7.26
C ALA A 171 39.60 29.39 7.93
N VAL A 172 39.40 28.40 8.79
CA VAL A 172 38.16 28.14 9.52
C VAL A 172 38.50 28.07 11.00
N THR A 173 38.04 29.02 11.79
CA THR A 173 38.24 29.05 13.24
C THR A 173 36.95 28.65 13.95
N VAL A 174 37.04 27.61 14.77
CA VAL A 174 36.00 27.22 15.72
C VAL A 174 36.25 28.00 17.01
N ILE A 175 35.37 28.94 17.35
CA ILE A 175 35.57 29.83 18.51
C ILE A 175 35.01 29.14 19.77
N GLN A 176 33.69 29.00 19.85
CA GLN A 176 33.00 28.42 21.00
C GLN A 176 31.61 27.90 20.62
N ALA A 177 31.02 27.05 21.46
CA ALA A 177 29.62 26.68 21.41
C ALA A 177 28.92 27.00 22.74
N GLU A 178 27.61 27.17 22.71
CA GLU A 178 26.77 27.50 23.88
C GLU A 178 25.43 26.73 23.85
N GLU A 179 24.79 26.57 25.02
CA GLU A 179 23.50 25.89 25.19
C GLU A 179 23.47 24.43 24.63
N LEU A 180 24.60 23.71 24.63
CA LEU A 180 24.62 22.31 24.20
C LEU A 180 23.79 21.42 25.15
N PRO A 181 23.09 20.39 24.65
CA PRO A 181 22.40 19.41 25.49
C PRO A 181 23.42 18.54 26.23
N ALA A 182 23.08 18.13 27.44
CA ALA A 182 23.82 17.14 28.20
C ALA A 182 23.41 15.72 27.77
N LEU A 183 24.37 14.90 27.32
CA LEU A 183 24.13 13.49 27.00
C LEU A 183 24.73 12.52 28.04
N ASP A 184 25.72 12.95 28.85
CA ASP A 184 26.22 12.16 29.97
C ASP A 184 25.14 11.93 31.04
N MET A 185 25.17 10.75 31.67
CA MET A 185 24.49 10.50 32.97
C MET A 185 24.94 11.47 34.09
N GLY A 186 26.03 12.22 33.89
CA GLY A 186 26.51 13.26 34.80
C GLY A 186 25.84 14.63 34.64
N GLY A 187 24.90 14.81 33.70
CA GLY A 187 24.30 16.11 33.40
C GLY A 187 25.26 17.06 32.67
N THR A 188 26.22 16.51 31.93
CA THR A 188 27.23 17.22 31.15
C THR A 188 27.40 16.58 29.77
N SER A 189 28.39 17.07 29.03
CA SER A 189 28.99 16.42 27.85
C SER A 189 30.49 16.72 27.84
N ASP A 190 31.27 15.92 27.11
CA ASP A 190 32.67 16.14 26.74
C ASP A 190 32.75 16.59 25.24
N PRO A 191 32.20 17.76 24.83
CA PRO A 191 32.03 18.10 23.42
C PRO A 191 33.33 18.37 22.64
N TYR A 192 33.28 18.08 21.34
CA TYR A 192 34.29 18.44 20.34
C TYR A 192 33.68 18.59 18.93
N VAL A 193 34.35 19.33 18.04
CA VAL A 193 33.83 19.68 16.70
C VAL A 193 34.69 19.04 15.60
N LYS A 194 34.05 18.37 14.64
CA LYS A 194 34.66 17.92 13.39
C LYS A 194 34.34 18.91 12.27
N VAL A 195 35.35 19.30 11.50
CA VAL A 195 35.24 20.31 10.42
C VAL A 195 35.67 19.70 9.09
N TYR A 196 34.80 19.76 8.08
CA TYR A 196 35.07 19.21 6.74
C TYR A 196 34.31 19.95 5.63
N LEU A 197 34.76 19.80 4.38
CA LEU A 197 34.16 20.41 3.19
C LEU A 197 33.46 19.33 2.35
N LEU A 198 32.13 19.38 2.24
CA LEU A 198 31.39 18.60 1.25
C LEU A 198 31.65 19.15 -0.16
N PRO A 199 31.79 18.29 -1.20
CA PRO A 199 31.62 16.83 -1.15
C PRO A 199 32.86 16.02 -0.70
N ASP A 200 34.03 16.64 -0.48
CA ASP A 200 35.27 15.96 -0.09
C ASP A 200 35.31 15.55 1.39
N LYS A 201 34.49 14.55 1.77
CA LYS A 201 34.47 13.92 3.10
C LYS A 201 35.83 13.30 3.54
N LYS A 202 36.92 13.39 2.76
CA LYS A 202 38.26 12.85 3.10
C LYS A 202 39.09 13.79 3.99
N LYS A 203 39.05 15.09 3.76
CA LYS A 203 39.78 16.09 4.58
C LYS A 203 38.91 16.49 5.77
N LYS A 204 39.20 15.91 6.93
CA LYS A 204 38.55 16.23 8.21
C LYS A 204 39.59 16.80 9.19
N PHE A 205 39.21 17.84 9.91
CA PHE A 205 39.89 18.30 11.11
C PHE A 205 38.98 18.05 12.33
N GLU A 206 39.56 17.87 13.51
CA GLU A 206 38.81 17.68 14.76
C GLU A 206 39.43 18.59 15.83
N THR A 207 38.60 19.28 16.62
CA THR A 207 39.06 20.06 17.78
C THR A 207 39.50 19.12 18.91
N LYS A 208 40.15 19.71 19.92
CA LYS A 208 40.30 19.10 21.24
C LYS A 208 38.92 18.82 21.85
N VAL A 209 38.89 17.81 22.72
CA VAL A 209 37.76 17.45 23.58
C VAL A 209 37.77 18.34 24.82
N HIS A 210 36.69 19.09 25.04
CA HIS A 210 36.52 19.91 26.24
C HIS A 210 35.64 19.15 27.23
N ARG A 211 36.21 18.76 28.38
CA ARG A 211 35.48 17.88 29.31
C ARG A 211 34.43 18.60 30.15
N LYS A 212 33.31 17.92 30.37
CA LYS A 212 32.22 18.29 31.30
C LYS A 212 31.76 19.73 31.17
N THR A 213 31.47 20.17 29.94
CA THR A 213 30.96 21.51 29.65
C THR A 213 29.90 21.50 28.56
N LEU A 214 28.85 22.30 28.77
CA LEU A 214 27.81 22.58 27.77
C LEU A 214 28.07 23.88 26.99
N ASN A 215 29.14 24.60 27.37
CA ASN A 215 29.60 25.84 26.72
C ASN A 215 31.13 25.76 26.48
N PRO A 216 31.60 24.93 25.52
CA PRO A 216 33.02 24.77 25.23
C PRO A 216 33.59 25.96 24.45
N VAL A 217 34.77 26.44 24.87
CA VAL A 217 35.54 27.48 24.17
C VAL A 217 36.79 26.84 23.57
N PHE A 218 36.78 26.62 22.25
CA PHE A 218 37.81 25.89 21.52
C PHE A 218 38.97 26.80 21.08
N ASN A 219 38.65 27.91 20.39
CA ASN A 219 39.60 28.81 19.74
C ASN A 219 40.65 28.10 18.86
N GLU A 220 40.21 27.19 17.97
CA GLU A 220 41.09 26.42 17.09
C GLU A 220 40.87 26.75 15.61
N THR A 221 41.95 27.09 14.91
CA THR A 221 41.95 27.44 13.48
C THR A 221 42.50 26.33 12.60
N PHE A 222 41.73 25.93 11.59
CA PHE A 222 42.07 24.91 10.60
C PHE A 222 42.19 25.54 9.20
N THR A 223 43.19 25.14 8.41
CA THR A 223 43.43 25.71 7.07
C THR A 223 43.22 24.69 5.96
N PHE A 224 42.14 24.84 5.20
CA PHE A 224 41.90 24.07 3.98
C PHE A 224 42.73 24.63 2.82
N LYS A 225 43.94 24.08 2.64
CA LYS A 225 44.86 24.42 1.54
C LYS A 225 44.38 23.84 0.20
N ALA A 226 44.67 24.58 -0.88
CA ALA A 226 44.27 24.28 -2.25
C ALA A 226 42.74 24.17 -2.42
N VAL A 227 42.06 25.28 -2.12
CA VAL A 227 40.64 25.50 -2.38
C VAL A 227 40.52 26.75 -3.27
N PRO A 228 40.53 26.61 -4.60
CA PRO A 228 40.31 27.72 -5.52
C PRO A 228 38.93 28.37 -5.29
N TYR A 229 38.82 29.68 -5.47
CA TYR A 229 37.58 30.43 -5.23
C TYR A 229 36.36 29.88 -6.02
N ALA A 230 36.57 29.51 -7.29
CA ALA A 230 35.53 28.87 -8.12
C ALA A 230 35.08 27.50 -7.60
N ASP A 231 35.97 26.74 -6.97
CA ASP A 231 35.63 25.48 -6.32
C ASP A 231 35.01 25.69 -4.94
N ALA A 232 35.37 26.77 -4.24
CA ALA A 232 34.83 27.10 -2.92
C ALA A 232 33.31 27.30 -3.01
N MET A 233 32.84 28.05 -4.00
CA MET A 233 31.41 28.28 -4.29
C MET A 233 30.60 26.98 -4.44
N ASN A 234 31.22 25.90 -4.90
CA ASN A 234 30.55 24.59 -5.09
C ASN A 234 30.67 23.66 -3.87
N LYS A 235 31.17 24.15 -2.74
CA LYS A 235 31.39 23.38 -1.50
C LYS A 235 30.52 23.88 -0.36
N THR A 236 30.20 22.96 0.55
CA THR A 236 29.51 23.27 1.81
C THR A 236 30.45 22.92 2.95
N LEU A 237 30.78 23.91 3.79
CA LEU A 237 31.51 23.69 5.03
C LEU A 237 30.55 23.14 6.08
N VAL A 238 30.98 22.07 6.76
CA VAL A 238 30.19 21.41 7.80
C VAL A 238 30.99 21.41 9.10
N PHE A 239 30.35 21.91 10.16
CA PHE A 239 30.78 21.77 11.54
C PHE A 239 29.85 20.74 12.18
N ALA A 240 30.39 19.60 12.60
CA ALA A 240 29.64 18.52 13.25
C ALA A 240 30.12 18.37 14.70
N ILE A 241 29.24 18.65 15.66
CA ILE A 241 29.57 18.57 17.09
C ILE A 241 29.23 17.18 17.61
N PHE A 242 30.20 16.57 18.27
CA PHE A 242 30.11 15.26 18.89
C PHE A 242 30.38 15.37 20.39
N ASP A 243 29.76 14.49 21.16
CA ASP A 243 30.15 14.19 22.53
C ASP A 243 31.24 13.12 22.53
N PHE A 244 32.31 13.31 23.31
CA PHE A 244 33.40 12.33 23.40
C PHE A 244 33.10 11.28 24.46
N ASP A 245 32.73 10.09 24.01
CA ASP A 245 32.47 8.96 24.89
C ASP A 245 33.70 8.04 25.03
N ARG A 246 34.09 7.73 26.27
CA ARG A 246 35.28 6.91 26.56
C ARG A 246 35.05 5.41 26.34
N PHE A 247 33.82 4.95 26.48
CA PHE A 247 33.50 3.50 26.47
C PHE A 247 32.39 3.14 25.48
N SER A 248 31.66 4.13 24.95
CA SER A 248 30.64 3.96 23.90
C SER A 248 31.12 4.51 22.55
N LYS A 249 30.23 4.49 21.56
CA LYS A 249 30.39 5.29 20.33
C LYS A 249 30.06 6.75 20.66
N HIS A 250 30.90 7.68 20.20
CA HIS A 250 30.65 9.12 20.31
C HIS A 250 29.31 9.51 19.65
N ASP A 251 28.42 10.16 20.40
CA ASP A 251 27.14 10.64 19.89
C ASP A 251 27.26 12.01 19.23
N GLN A 252 26.41 12.29 18.24
CA GLN A 252 26.46 13.54 17.48
C GLN A 252 25.35 14.48 17.97
N ILE A 253 25.76 15.54 18.68
CA ILE A 253 24.88 16.54 19.29
C ILE A 253 24.14 17.35 18.21
N GLY A 254 24.86 17.83 17.22
CA GLY A 254 24.35 18.83 16.28
C GLY A 254 25.28 19.05 15.09
N GLU A 255 24.77 19.70 14.04
CA GLU A 255 25.59 20.15 12.92
C GLU A 255 25.19 21.54 12.40
N VAL A 256 26.18 22.26 11.87
CA VAL A 256 25.99 23.52 11.13
C VAL A 256 26.51 23.33 9.72
N LYS A 257 25.66 23.56 8.72
CA LYS A 257 26.02 23.52 7.30
C LYS A 257 26.04 24.92 6.73
N VAL A 258 27.13 25.22 6.04
CA VAL A 258 27.45 26.56 5.54
C VAL A 258 27.80 26.45 4.05
N PRO A 259 26.82 26.59 3.15
CA PRO A 259 27.07 26.62 1.71
C PRO A 259 27.90 27.86 1.37
N LEU A 260 29.11 27.68 0.88
CA LEU A 260 30.04 28.79 0.70
C LEU A 260 29.60 29.77 -0.42
N CYS A 261 28.69 29.34 -1.31
CA CYS A 261 28.01 30.21 -2.28
C CYS A 261 27.04 31.22 -1.67
N GLN A 262 26.66 31.08 -0.40
CA GLN A 262 25.78 32.03 0.31
C GLN A 262 26.57 33.09 1.08
N ILE A 263 27.90 33.07 1.00
CA ILE A 263 28.79 33.87 1.85
C ILE A 263 29.79 34.65 0.99
N ASP A 264 29.96 35.94 1.31
CA ASP A 264 31.01 36.76 0.72
C ASP A 264 32.37 36.46 1.35
N LEU A 265 33.07 35.48 0.78
CA LEU A 265 34.43 35.11 1.17
C LEU A 265 35.47 36.22 0.95
N ALA A 266 35.14 37.36 0.35
CA ALA A 266 36.04 38.52 0.29
C ALA A 266 36.17 39.25 1.63
N GLN A 267 35.29 38.96 2.60
CA GLN A 267 35.27 39.54 3.93
C GLN A 267 35.56 38.50 5.01
N THR A 268 36.06 38.94 6.16
CA THR A 268 36.13 38.11 7.37
C THR A 268 34.72 37.93 7.93
N ILE A 269 34.20 36.70 7.92
CA ILE A 269 32.89 36.37 8.50
C ILE A 269 33.12 35.89 9.93
N GLU A 270 32.39 36.43 10.89
CA GLU A 270 32.25 35.87 12.22
C GLU A 270 30.78 35.91 12.62
N GLU A 271 30.17 34.76 12.86
CA GLU A 271 28.74 34.66 13.15
C GLU A 271 28.40 33.48 14.06
N TRP A 272 27.23 33.56 14.68
CA TRP A 272 26.59 32.46 15.41
C TRP A 272 25.62 31.73 14.49
N ARG A 273 25.58 30.40 14.56
CA ARG A 273 24.50 29.58 13.99
C ARG A 273 23.99 28.57 14.99
N GLU A 274 22.68 28.38 14.99
CA GLU A 274 21.99 27.35 15.76
C GLU A 274 22.32 25.96 15.20
N LEU A 275 22.41 24.97 16.10
CA LEU A 275 22.76 23.60 15.76
C LEU A 275 21.54 22.83 15.24
N GLN A 276 21.67 22.24 14.06
CA GLN A 276 20.63 21.44 13.44
C GLN A 276 20.71 19.98 13.91
N SER A 277 19.55 19.34 14.08
CA SER A 277 19.44 17.97 14.62
C SER A 277 20.03 16.93 13.69
N VAL A 278 21.00 16.16 14.17
CA VAL A 278 21.65 15.11 13.38
C VAL A 278 20.95 13.75 13.47
N GLU A 279 19.62 13.79 13.38
CA GLU A 279 18.83 12.73 12.72
C GLU A 279 19.14 12.66 11.20
N GLY A 280 20.37 13.03 10.81
CA GLY A 280 20.67 13.84 9.62
C GLY A 280 21.81 13.31 8.77
N GLU A 281 23.08 13.31 9.22
CA GLU A 281 24.21 12.78 8.42
C GLU A 281 24.74 11.40 8.81
N GLY A 282 24.31 10.84 9.95
CA GLY A 282 24.15 9.38 10.07
C GLY A 282 22.76 8.90 9.62
N GLY A 283 21.84 9.83 9.41
CA GLY A 283 20.39 9.58 9.28
C GLY A 283 19.87 9.57 7.85
N GLN A 284 20.04 10.62 7.06
CA GLN A 284 19.41 10.80 5.75
C GLN A 284 20.03 9.92 4.65
N ASP A 285 21.30 9.53 4.78
CA ASP A 285 21.89 8.48 3.94
C ASP A 285 21.21 7.09 4.18
N ASN A 286 20.53 6.92 5.34
CA ASN A 286 19.78 5.71 5.72
C ASN A 286 18.24 5.89 5.73
N LYS A 287 17.71 7.12 5.83
CA LYS A 287 16.28 7.39 5.92
C LYS A 287 15.68 7.40 4.52
N LEU A 288 15.19 6.23 4.13
CA LEU A 288 14.71 5.91 2.79
C LEU A 288 13.50 6.77 2.33
N GLY A 289 12.86 7.46 3.26
CA GLY A 289 11.76 8.41 3.08
C GLY A 289 10.49 7.99 3.84
N ASP A 290 9.42 8.77 3.71
CA ASP A 290 8.10 8.44 4.29
C ASP A 290 7.05 8.29 3.19
N ILE A 291 6.13 7.33 3.32
CA ILE A 291 5.01 7.12 2.39
C ILE A 291 3.66 7.25 3.11
N CYS A 292 2.73 7.96 2.47
CA CYS A 292 1.35 8.13 2.91
C CYS A 292 0.40 7.29 2.04
N PHE A 293 -0.38 6.42 2.67
CA PHE A 293 -1.44 5.67 2.01
C PHE A 293 -2.63 5.45 2.93
N SER A 294 -3.80 5.21 2.35
CA SER A 294 -4.99 4.81 3.10
C SER A 294 -5.36 3.35 2.90
N LEU A 295 -5.82 2.72 3.98
CA LEU A 295 -6.35 1.36 4.00
C LEU A 295 -7.84 1.39 4.32
N ARG A 296 -8.61 0.55 3.63
CA ARG A 296 -10.05 0.39 3.85
C ARG A 296 -10.46 -1.05 3.65
N TYR A 297 -10.89 -1.72 4.73
CA TYR A 297 -11.42 -3.07 4.65
C TYR A 297 -12.96 -3.11 4.70
N VAL A 298 -13.56 -3.97 3.88
CA VAL A 298 -15.01 -4.23 3.83
C VAL A 298 -15.23 -5.74 3.99
N PRO A 299 -15.40 -6.24 5.24
CA PRO A 299 -15.49 -7.67 5.54
C PRO A 299 -16.61 -8.38 4.78
N THR A 300 -17.80 -7.77 4.74
CA THR A 300 -19.01 -8.30 4.08
C THR A 300 -18.84 -8.53 2.57
N ALA A 301 -17.83 -7.93 1.95
CA ALA A 301 -17.51 -8.09 0.53
C ALA A 301 -16.14 -8.74 0.28
N GLY A 302 -15.37 -9.04 1.33
CA GLY A 302 -13.97 -9.47 1.24
C GLY A 302 -13.10 -8.50 0.43
N LYS A 303 -13.28 -7.18 0.57
CA LYS A 303 -12.54 -6.18 -0.21
C LYS A 303 -11.60 -5.35 0.66
N LEU A 304 -10.32 -5.37 0.31
CA LEU A 304 -9.29 -4.48 0.84
C LEU A 304 -8.94 -3.44 -0.24
N THR A 305 -9.24 -2.18 0.01
CA THR A 305 -8.83 -1.07 -0.85
C THR A 305 -7.63 -0.37 -0.21
N VAL A 306 -6.61 -0.12 -1.02
CA VAL A 306 -5.36 0.58 -0.69
C VAL A 306 -5.27 1.77 -1.62
N VAL A 307 -5.20 3.00 -1.10
CA VAL A 307 -4.97 4.21 -1.92
C VAL A 307 -3.60 4.76 -1.60
N ILE A 308 -2.68 4.72 -2.56
CA ILE A 308 -1.38 5.37 -2.43
C ILE A 308 -1.60 6.87 -2.66
N LEU A 309 -1.36 7.68 -1.64
CA LEU A 309 -1.58 9.12 -1.70
C LEU A 309 -0.33 9.79 -2.24
N GLU A 310 0.76 9.74 -1.49
CA GLU A 310 2.02 10.43 -1.79
C GLU A 310 3.20 9.80 -1.01
N ALA A 311 4.42 10.19 -1.36
CA ALA A 311 5.59 9.98 -0.52
C ALA A 311 6.40 11.28 -0.43
N LYS A 312 7.26 11.40 0.59
CA LYS A 312 8.12 12.56 0.83
C LYS A 312 9.52 12.14 1.27
N ASN A 313 10.48 13.04 1.08
CA ASN A 313 11.86 12.89 1.54
C ASN A 313 12.50 11.55 1.11
N LEU A 314 12.16 11.06 -0.08
CA LEU A 314 12.71 9.80 -0.59
C LEU A 314 14.23 9.89 -0.76
N LYS A 315 14.94 8.80 -0.45
CA LYS A 315 16.37 8.67 -0.73
C LYS A 315 16.61 8.72 -2.25
N LYS A 316 17.56 9.57 -2.66
CA LYS A 316 18.02 9.72 -4.04
C LYS A 316 18.93 8.55 -4.44
N MET A 317 18.60 7.86 -5.53
CA MET A 317 19.46 6.82 -6.12
C MET A 317 20.30 7.35 -7.30
N ASP A 318 19.67 8.11 -8.20
CA ASP A 318 20.27 8.58 -9.46
C ASP A 318 21.58 9.38 -9.29
N VAL A 319 22.67 8.88 -9.90
CA VAL A 319 23.98 9.55 -9.97
C VAL A 319 23.93 10.74 -10.95
N GLY A 320 23.41 11.86 -10.45
CA GLY A 320 23.27 13.13 -11.18
C GLY A 320 21.83 13.66 -11.29
N GLY A 321 20.83 12.85 -10.92
CA GLY A 321 19.41 13.21 -11.00
C GLY A 321 18.75 13.53 -9.66
N LEU A 322 17.42 13.45 -9.66
CA LEU A 322 16.60 13.00 -8.54
C LEU A 322 15.96 11.68 -8.99
N SER A 323 15.36 10.92 -8.09
CA SER A 323 14.68 9.65 -8.42
C SER A 323 13.48 9.79 -9.38
N ASP A 324 13.17 8.72 -10.11
CA ASP A 324 11.95 8.47 -10.89
C ASP A 324 11.00 7.47 -10.12
N PRO A 325 10.47 7.81 -8.92
CA PRO A 325 9.83 6.82 -8.04
C PRO A 325 8.47 6.29 -8.51
N TYR A 326 8.24 5.00 -8.24
CA TYR A 326 6.93 4.34 -8.31
C TYR A 326 6.74 3.33 -7.17
N VAL A 327 5.48 3.07 -6.80
CA VAL A 327 5.13 2.16 -5.70
C VAL A 327 4.66 0.82 -6.26
N LYS A 328 5.31 -0.27 -5.84
CA LYS A 328 4.86 -1.65 -6.01
C LYS A 328 4.05 -2.06 -4.79
N ILE A 329 2.90 -2.70 -5.00
CA ILE A 329 2.03 -3.21 -3.92
C ILE A 329 1.85 -4.71 -4.15
N ALA A 330 2.26 -5.52 -3.18
CA ALA A 330 2.14 -6.98 -3.23
C ALA A 330 1.36 -7.50 -2.02
N LEU A 331 0.28 -8.24 -2.28
CA LEU A 331 -0.39 -9.03 -1.26
C LEU A 331 0.35 -10.37 -1.12
N MET A 332 0.83 -10.66 0.08
CA MET A 332 1.52 -11.89 0.49
C MET A 332 0.57 -12.80 1.26
N GLN A 333 0.79 -14.11 1.19
CA GLN A 333 0.22 -15.11 2.10
C GLN A 333 1.21 -16.27 2.21
N ASN A 334 1.57 -16.68 3.43
CA ASN A 334 2.52 -17.78 3.69
C ASN A 334 3.81 -17.68 2.82
N GLY A 335 4.45 -16.50 2.81
CA GLY A 335 5.64 -16.19 2.00
C GLY A 335 5.40 -16.02 0.48
N LYS A 336 4.23 -16.38 -0.05
CA LYS A 336 3.94 -16.36 -1.50
C LYS A 336 3.23 -15.08 -1.93
N ARG A 337 3.69 -14.48 -3.04
CA ARG A 337 3.15 -13.24 -3.65
C ARG A 337 1.86 -13.56 -4.43
N LEU A 338 0.67 -13.32 -3.85
CA LEU A 338 -0.64 -13.63 -4.44
C LEU A 338 -1.06 -12.69 -5.57
N LYS A 339 -1.05 -11.38 -5.31
CA LYS A 339 -1.51 -10.34 -6.24
C LYS A 339 -0.53 -9.17 -6.19
N LYS A 340 -0.04 -8.73 -7.36
CA LYS A 340 0.85 -7.56 -7.50
C LYS A 340 0.11 -6.44 -8.25
N LYS A 341 0.34 -5.19 -7.84
CA LYS A 341 -0.09 -3.95 -8.50
C LYS A 341 1.06 -2.94 -8.44
N LYS A 342 1.01 -1.90 -9.27
CA LYS A 342 1.96 -0.77 -9.23
C LYS A 342 1.27 0.53 -9.61
N THR A 343 1.83 1.65 -9.17
CA THR A 343 1.42 3.01 -9.58
C THR A 343 1.93 3.39 -10.97
N SER A 344 1.52 4.58 -11.43
CA SER A 344 2.31 5.37 -12.38
C SER A 344 3.71 5.70 -11.82
N ILE A 345 4.63 6.05 -12.72
CA ILE A 345 5.99 6.52 -12.39
C ILE A 345 5.94 8.05 -12.37
N LYS A 346 6.49 8.66 -11.31
CA LYS A 346 6.72 10.12 -11.24
C LYS A 346 8.19 10.35 -11.53
N LYS A 347 8.52 11.41 -12.27
CA LYS A 347 9.90 11.65 -12.71
C LYS A 347 10.59 12.76 -11.94
N CYS A 348 11.91 12.63 -11.77
CA CYS A 348 12.79 13.60 -11.14
C CYS A 348 12.21 14.23 -9.86
N THR A 349 11.74 13.42 -8.90
CA THR A 349 11.14 13.91 -7.65
C THR A 349 11.40 12.99 -6.45
N LEU A 350 11.70 13.60 -5.31
CA LEU A 350 11.78 12.91 -4.00
C LEU A 350 10.48 13.05 -3.19
N ASN A 351 9.49 13.78 -3.73
CA ASN A 351 8.18 14.03 -3.12
C ASN A 351 7.03 13.71 -4.12
N PRO A 352 6.84 12.44 -4.51
CA PRO A 352 5.86 12.06 -5.52
C PRO A 352 4.40 11.99 -5.00
N TYR A 353 3.50 12.70 -5.67
CA TYR A 353 2.05 12.60 -5.47
C TYR A 353 1.40 11.63 -6.47
N TYR A 354 0.66 10.63 -5.98
CA TYR A 354 0.02 9.57 -6.77
C TYR A 354 -1.51 9.68 -6.80
N ASN A 355 -2.15 9.62 -5.63
CA ASN A 355 -3.59 9.44 -5.42
C ASN A 355 -4.20 8.28 -6.25
N GLU A 356 -3.53 7.11 -6.22
CA GLU A 356 -3.91 5.93 -7.01
C GLU A 356 -4.55 4.83 -6.15
N SER A 357 -5.74 4.37 -6.55
CA SER A 357 -6.57 3.43 -5.77
C SER A 357 -6.51 1.99 -6.31
N PHE A 358 -6.22 1.05 -5.42
CA PHE A 358 -6.00 -0.36 -5.72
C PHE A 358 -6.87 -1.24 -4.83
N THR A 359 -7.71 -2.09 -5.42
CA THR A 359 -8.53 -3.05 -4.67
C THR A 359 -8.02 -4.48 -4.82
N PHE A 360 -7.95 -5.17 -3.69
CA PHE A 360 -7.66 -6.59 -3.53
C PHE A 360 -8.89 -7.31 -2.96
N GLU A 361 -9.00 -8.59 -3.28
CA GLU A 361 -10.05 -9.47 -2.73
C GLU A 361 -9.39 -10.36 -1.68
N VAL A 362 -9.83 -10.21 -0.44
CA VAL A 362 -9.32 -10.88 0.76
C VAL A 362 -10.51 -11.28 1.64
N PRO A 363 -10.92 -12.56 1.65
CA PRO A 363 -11.92 -13.08 2.58
C PRO A 363 -11.51 -12.83 4.05
N PHE A 364 -12.47 -12.67 4.95
CA PHE A 364 -12.17 -12.34 6.36
C PHE A 364 -11.39 -13.46 7.06
N GLU A 365 -11.68 -14.71 6.69
CA GLU A 365 -11.01 -15.94 7.15
C GLU A 365 -9.51 -15.98 6.76
N GLN A 366 -9.09 -15.07 5.89
CA GLN A 366 -7.72 -14.92 5.40
C GLN A 366 -7.05 -13.60 5.84
N ILE A 367 -7.78 -12.64 6.43
CA ILE A 367 -7.25 -11.28 6.73
C ILE A 367 -6.09 -11.32 7.73
N GLN A 368 -6.08 -12.27 8.66
CA GLN A 368 -4.99 -12.50 9.62
C GLN A 368 -3.78 -13.22 9.01
N LYS A 369 -3.94 -13.86 7.84
CA LYS A 369 -2.93 -14.71 7.18
C LYS A 369 -2.24 -14.01 6.01
N VAL A 370 -2.73 -12.85 5.60
CA VAL A 370 -2.11 -12.02 4.56
C VAL A 370 -1.20 -10.96 5.17
N GLN A 371 -0.22 -10.53 4.39
CA GLN A 371 0.52 -9.30 4.63
C GLN A 371 0.42 -8.42 3.38
N LEU A 372 0.32 -7.10 3.58
CA LEU A 372 0.41 -6.11 2.52
C LEU A 372 1.83 -5.55 2.51
N VAL A 373 2.59 -5.85 1.45
CA VAL A 373 3.92 -5.28 1.22
C VAL A 373 3.78 -4.11 0.28
N VAL A 374 4.19 -2.93 0.73
CA VAL A 374 4.31 -1.70 -0.06
C VAL A 374 5.79 -1.43 -0.25
N THR A 375 6.23 -1.17 -1.49
CA THR A 375 7.65 -0.95 -1.79
C THR A 375 7.78 0.22 -2.74
N VAL A 376 8.50 1.26 -2.34
CA VAL A 376 8.91 2.36 -3.22
C VAL A 376 10.15 1.91 -3.98
N VAL A 377 10.18 2.16 -5.29
CA VAL A 377 11.22 1.70 -6.20
C VAL A 377 11.53 2.82 -7.18
N ASP A 378 12.81 3.03 -7.44
CA ASP A 378 13.28 3.95 -8.47
C ASP A 378 13.11 3.34 -9.87
N TYR A 379 12.99 4.18 -10.91
CA TYR A 379 12.82 3.71 -12.28
C TYR A 379 14.00 4.09 -13.19
N ASP A 380 15.06 3.28 -13.08
CA ASP A 380 16.13 3.27 -14.07
C ASP A 380 15.60 3.01 -15.49
N ARG A 381 15.91 3.92 -16.41
CA ARG A 381 15.70 3.71 -17.85
C ARG A 381 16.72 2.74 -18.45
N ILE A 382 17.91 2.66 -17.86
CA ILE A 382 19.05 1.84 -18.31
C ILE A 382 19.68 1.24 -17.06
N GLY A 383 19.23 0.06 -16.66
CA GLY A 383 19.65 -0.59 -15.41
C GLY A 383 18.56 -1.48 -14.83
N THR A 384 18.66 -1.75 -13.53
CA THR A 384 17.71 -2.57 -12.77
C THR A 384 17.03 -1.76 -11.67
N SER A 385 15.81 -1.27 -11.93
CA SER A 385 14.95 -0.50 -11.02
C SER A 385 15.12 -0.84 -9.52
N GLU A 386 15.90 -0.03 -8.80
CA GLU A 386 16.31 -0.32 -7.42
C GLU A 386 15.20 -0.04 -6.38
N PRO A 387 15.00 -0.90 -5.37
CA PRO A 387 14.03 -0.65 -4.30
C PRO A 387 14.55 0.39 -3.31
N ILE A 388 13.97 1.60 -3.33
CA ILE A 388 14.29 2.68 -2.38
C ILE A 388 13.94 2.25 -0.95
N GLY A 389 12.80 1.57 -0.73
CA GLY A 389 12.42 1.11 0.61
C GLY A 389 11.07 0.39 0.67
N LYS A 390 10.77 -0.23 1.83
CA LYS A 390 9.71 -1.24 2.02
C LYS A 390 8.94 -0.98 3.32
N VAL A 391 7.62 -1.24 3.30
CA VAL A 391 6.73 -1.27 4.47
C VAL A 391 5.93 -2.57 4.41
N VAL A 392 5.75 -3.25 5.55
CA VAL A 392 5.03 -4.52 5.63
C VAL A 392 3.95 -4.45 6.71
N LEU A 393 2.70 -4.53 6.29
CA LEU A 393 1.53 -4.46 7.17
C LEU A 393 0.81 -5.81 7.24
N GLY A 394 0.21 -6.13 8.38
CA GLY A 394 -0.46 -7.42 8.61
C GLY A 394 -0.38 -7.86 10.07
N TYR A 395 -0.82 -9.08 10.36
CA TYR A 395 -0.81 -9.63 11.73
C TYR A 395 0.59 -9.72 12.36
N ASN A 396 1.61 -10.07 11.57
CA ASN A 396 3.01 -10.17 12.00
C ASN A 396 3.78 -8.82 11.98
N ALA A 397 3.11 -7.69 11.73
CA ALA A 397 3.75 -6.38 11.79
C ALA A 397 3.94 -5.92 13.24
N SER A 398 4.75 -4.88 13.45
CA SER A 398 4.95 -4.22 14.75
C SER A 398 4.78 -2.71 14.63
N GLY A 399 4.59 -2.02 15.76
CA GLY A 399 4.53 -0.56 15.82
C GLY A 399 3.48 0.08 14.90
N THR A 400 3.91 1.08 14.13
CA THR A 400 3.09 1.89 13.20
C THR A 400 2.30 1.08 12.19
N GLU A 401 2.90 0.02 11.63
CA GLU A 401 2.28 -0.84 10.64
C GLU A 401 1.19 -1.74 11.24
N LEU A 402 1.41 -2.28 12.44
CA LEU A 402 0.39 -3.04 13.17
C LEU A 402 -0.77 -2.13 13.58
N ARG A 403 -0.48 -0.91 14.06
CA ARG A 403 -1.50 0.08 14.40
C ARG A 403 -2.37 0.45 13.21
N HIS A 404 -1.80 0.72 12.03
CA HIS A 404 -2.59 1.04 10.83
C HIS A 404 -3.49 -0.12 10.39
N TRP A 405 -2.98 -1.35 10.50
CA TRP A 405 -3.74 -2.57 10.21
C TRP A 405 -4.86 -2.82 11.24
N SER A 406 -4.58 -2.56 12.52
CA SER A 406 -5.54 -2.57 13.63
C SER A 406 -6.67 -1.57 13.40
N ASP A 407 -6.34 -0.29 13.16
CA ASP A 407 -7.32 0.79 13.01
C ASP A 407 -8.20 0.58 11.76
N MET A 408 -7.65 0.00 10.68
CA MET A 408 -8.40 -0.44 9.50
C MET A 408 -9.45 -1.53 9.83
N LEU A 409 -9.15 -2.44 10.75
CA LEU A 409 -10.07 -3.51 11.19
C LEU A 409 -11.09 -3.00 12.22
N ALA A 410 -10.65 -2.14 13.16
CA ALA A 410 -11.50 -1.49 14.15
C ALA A 410 -12.51 -0.51 13.53
N SER A 411 -12.16 0.11 12.38
CA SER A 411 -13.02 1.06 11.64
C SER A 411 -13.53 0.50 10.30
N PRO A 412 -14.27 -0.63 10.29
CA PRO A 412 -14.65 -1.30 9.04
C PRO A 412 -15.49 -0.38 8.14
N ARG A 413 -15.21 -0.43 6.84
CA ARG A 413 -15.79 0.44 5.78
C ARG A 413 -15.35 1.91 5.81
N ARG A 414 -14.57 2.39 6.79
CA ARG A 414 -13.90 3.71 6.72
C ARG A 414 -12.50 3.57 6.12
N PRO A 415 -12.02 4.54 5.32
CA PRO A 415 -10.62 4.63 4.97
C PRO A 415 -9.83 5.27 6.13
N ILE A 416 -8.75 4.63 6.55
CA ILE A 416 -7.77 5.19 7.51
C ILE A 416 -6.51 5.53 6.73
N ALA A 417 -6.09 6.80 6.72
CA ALA A 417 -4.85 7.26 6.10
C ALA A 417 -3.75 7.39 7.17
N GLN A 418 -2.53 6.95 6.87
CA GLN A 418 -1.40 7.05 7.79
C GLN A 418 -0.08 7.18 7.02
N TRP A 419 0.87 7.90 7.62
CA TRP A 419 2.27 7.92 7.21
C TRP A 419 3.02 6.72 7.77
N HIS A 420 3.96 6.20 6.98
CA HIS A 420 4.90 5.14 7.37
C HIS A 420 6.29 5.46 6.86
N THR A 421 7.29 5.40 7.72
CA THR A 421 8.70 5.51 7.32
C THR A 421 9.14 4.22 6.62
N LEU A 422 9.85 4.37 5.51
CA LEU A 422 10.36 3.28 4.69
C LEU A 422 11.53 2.59 5.40
N LYS A 423 11.48 1.25 5.46
CA LYS A 423 12.52 0.38 6.03
C LYS A 423 13.27 -0.35 4.92
N ASP A 424 14.46 -0.85 5.23
CA ASP A 424 15.33 -1.47 4.23
C ASP A 424 14.67 -2.66 3.52
N PRO A 425 14.87 -2.81 2.20
CA PRO A 425 14.19 -3.83 1.42
C PRO A 425 14.61 -5.26 1.79
N GLU A 426 15.82 -5.44 2.32
CA GLU A 426 16.40 -6.75 2.68
C GLU A 426 15.99 -7.27 4.06
N ASP A 427 15.76 -6.42 5.05
CA ASP A 427 15.55 -6.82 6.46
C ASP A 427 14.34 -7.74 6.66
N GLY A 428 13.35 -7.63 5.78
CA GLY A 428 12.16 -8.50 5.80
C GLY A 428 12.35 -9.90 5.21
N ASP A 429 13.50 -10.21 4.60
CA ASP A 429 13.76 -11.48 3.90
C ASP A 429 14.86 -12.31 4.61
N LYS A 430 15.44 -11.83 5.73
CA LYS A 430 16.39 -12.55 6.60
C LYS A 430 15.73 -13.04 7.90
N LYS A 431 15.04 -14.18 7.85
CA LYS A 431 14.81 -15.04 9.03
C LYS A 431 14.49 -16.48 8.64
N ASP A 432 15.12 -17.39 9.39
CA ASP A 432 14.95 -18.85 9.45
C ASP A 432 15.11 -19.63 8.13
#